data_AF-A0A963H9P9-F1
#
_entry.id   AF-A0A963H9P9-F1
#
_cell.length_a   1.000
_cell.length_b   1.000
_cell.length_c   1.000
_cell.angle_alpha   90.00
_cell.angle_beta   90.00
_cell.angle_gamma   90.00
#
_symmetry.space_group_name_H-M   'P 1'
#
loop_
_entity.id
_entity.type
_entity.pdbx_description
1 polymer ?
#
loop_
_entity_poly.entity_id
_entity_poly.type
_entity_poly.pdbx_seq_one_letter_code
_entity_poly.pdbx_strand_id
1 'polypeptide(L)'
;MNAPLPAEIFKAYDIRGIVGKTLTAEIVRRIGHGLGSLAADRSQRAIAVGRDGRLSGPELAAALMDGIRLAGIDTIDLGCVPTPVAYFAAHQLGCASCVAVTGSHNPPDYNGLKMVVGGETLAGETIQGIRQRVEAKDLRHGAGQASAADVGPAYLARIAADVRLARPMKVVVDCGNGVAGGIAPELFRALGCQLVELFCAVDGNFPNHHPDPSKPENLQDLIRALHDTDAEIG
;
A
#
# COMPACT_ATOMS: atom_id res chain seq x y z
N MET A 1 -7.88 -29.98 -8.97
CA MET A 1 -7.97 -28.69 -9.71
C MET A 1 -8.13 -27.60 -8.68
N ASN A 2 -7.33 -26.53 -8.73
CA ASN A 2 -7.50 -25.42 -7.78
C ASN A 2 -8.83 -24.71 -8.07
N ALA A 3 -9.50 -24.22 -7.03
CA ALA A 3 -10.74 -23.48 -7.17
C ALA A 3 -10.55 -22.24 -8.07
N PRO A 4 -11.56 -21.81 -8.85
CA PRO A 4 -11.48 -20.56 -9.59
C PRO A 4 -11.23 -19.37 -8.66
N LEU A 5 -10.63 -18.30 -9.19
CA LEU A 5 -10.46 -17.07 -8.40
C LEU A 5 -11.82 -16.38 -8.30
N PRO A 6 -12.18 -15.80 -7.13
CA PRO A 6 -13.46 -15.09 -7.00
C PRO A 6 -13.45 -13.85 -7.91
N ALA A 7 -14.22 -13.87 -9.00
CA ALA A 7 -14.17 -12.81 -10.02
C ALA A 7 -14.53 -11.43 -9.42
N GLU A 8 -15.36 -11.41 -8.39
CA GLU A 8 -15.83 -10.21 -7.73
C GLU A 8 -14.70 -9.41 -7.04
N ILE A 9 -13.54 -9.99 -6.73
CA ILE A 9 -12.45 -9.23 -6.09
C ILE A 9 -11.64 -8.39 -7.09
N PHE A 10 -11.76 -8.66 -8.40
CA PHE A 10 -11.06 -7.92 -9.46
C PHE A 10 -11.90 -6.71 -9.85
N LYS A 11 -11.62 -5.55 -9.22
CA LYS A 11 -12.37 -4.31 -9.42
C LYS A 11 -11.76 -3.51 -10.58
N ALA A 12 -12.36 -2.35 -10.88
CA ALA A 12 -11.91 -1.49 -11.96
C ALA A 12 -10.52 -0.88 -11.73
N TYR A 13 -10.10 -0.64 -10.49
CA TYR A 13 -8.86 0.09 -10.17
C TYR A 13 -7.92 -0.65 -9.22
N ASP A 14 -8.39 -1.73 -8.60
CA ASP A 14 -7.62 -2.53 -7.64
C ASP A 14 -8.18 -3.95 -7.54
N ILE A 15 -7.51 -4.78 -6.73
CA ILE A 15 -8.09 -6.03 -6.23
C ILE A 15 -8.51 -5.79 -4.78
N ARG A 16 -9.74 -6.19 -4.42
CA ARG A 16 -10.35 -5.90 -3.13
C ARG A 16 -11.21 -7.08 -2.66
N GLY A 17 -10.93 -7.60 -1.47
CA GLY A 17 -11.71 -8.70 -0.90
C GLY A 17 -11.69 -8.76 0.61
N ILE A 18 -12.45 -9.71 1.16
CA ILE A 18 -12.57 -9.96 2.59
C ILE A 18 -11.57 -11.06 2.97
N VAL A 19 -10.72 -10.76 3.94
CA VAL A 19 -9.65 -11.66 4.41
C VAL A 19 -10.26 -12.97 4.93
N GLY A 20 -9.65 -14.09 4.54
CA GLY A 20 -10.09 -15.44 4.95
C GLY A 20 -11.36 -15.94 4.26
N LYS A 21 -12.01 -15.10 3.43
CA LYS A 21 -13.16 -15.48 2.61
C LYS A 21 -12.81 -15.40 1.12
N THR A 22 -12.89 -14.21 0.55
CA THR A 22 -12.63 -13.95 -0.88
C THR A 22 -11.18 -13.55 -1.14
N LEU A 23 -10.41 -13.23 -0.10
CA LEU A 23 -8.99 -12.91 -0.16
C LEU A 23 -8.21 -13.76 0.86
N THR A 24 -7.65 -14.88 0.41
CA THR A 24 -6.82 -15.77 1.23
C THR A 24 -5.36 -15.70 0.78
N ALA A 25 -4.42 -16.15 1.62
CA ALA A 25 -3.01 -16.26 1.25
C ALA A 25 -2.81 -17.08 -0.05
N GLU A 26 -3.55 -18.18 -0.22
CA GLU A 26 -3.50 -18.99 -1.44
C GLU A 26 -3.96 -18.19 -2.68
N ILE A 27 -5.08 -17.48 -2.57
CA ILE A 27 -5.59 -16.62 -3.64
C ILE A 27 -4.58 -15.53 -3.99
N VAL A 28 -4.02 -14.86 -2.98
CA VAL A 28 -3.04 -13.79 -3.18
C VAL A 28 -1.74 -14.30 -3.79
N ARG A 29 -1.27 -15.50 -3.41
CA ARG A 29 -0.12 -16.15 -4.05
C ARG A 29 -0.36 -16.44 -5.52
N ARG A 30 -1.55 -16.91 -5.88
CA ARG A 30 -1.92 -17.13 -7.29
C ARG A 30 -2.00 -15.83 -8.07
N ILE A 31 -2.55 -14.77 -7.47
CA ILE A 31 -2.56 -13.43 -8.06
C ILE A 31 -1.13 -12.92 -8.25
N GLY A 32 -0.25 -13.09 -7.25
CA GLY A 32 1.17 -12.76 -7.33
C GLY A 32 1.86 -13.44 -8.51
N HIS A 33 1.55 -14.71 -8.77
CA HIS A 33 2.10 -15.43 -9.92
C HIS A 33 1.59 -14.90 -11.26
N GLY A 34 0.31 -14.57 -11.36
CA GLY A 34 -0.26 -13.91 -12.53
C GLY A 34 0.37 -12.53 -12.78
N LEU A 35 0.56 -11.75 -11.71
CA LEU A 35 1.18 -10.42 -11.75
C LEU A 35 2.66 -10.50 -12.11
N GLY A 36 3.43 -11.42 -11.51
CA GLY A 36 4.82 -11.66 -11.85
C GLY A 36 4.98 -12.09 -13.31
N SER A 37 4.06 -12.91 -13.82
CA SER A 37 4.05 -13.28 -15.23
C SER A 37 3.80 -12.06 -16.13
N LEU A 38 2.89 -11.15 -15.75
CA LEU A 38 2.65 -9.90 -16.49
C LEU A 38 3.89 -9.01 -16.50
N ALA A 39 4.57 -8.92 -15.36
CA ALA A 39 5.82 -8.17 -15.23
C ALA A 39 6.94 -8.76 -16.09
N ALA A 40 7.05 -10.10 -16.16
CA ALA A 40 7.99 -10.78 -17.04
C ALA A 40 7.73 -10.48 -18.52
N ASP A 41 6.46 -10.52 -18.96
CA ASP A 41 6.09 -10.15 -20.34
C ASP A 41 6.41 -8.68 -20.66
N ARG A 42 6.38 -7.82 -19.64
CA ARG A 42 6.76 -6.40 -19.74
C ARG A 42 8.25 -6.15 -19.48
N SER A 43 9.08 -7.19 -19.53
CA SER A 43 10.54 -7.13 -19.33
C SER A 43 10.96 -6.46 -18.01
N GLN A 44 10.11 -6.54 -16.99
CA GLN A 44 10.46 -6.09 -15.64
C GLN A 44 11.26 -7.18 -14.93
N ARG A 45 12.15 -6.77 -14.03
CA ARG A 45 13.01 -7.70 -13.27
C ARG A 45 12.61 -7.84 -11.81
N ALA A 46 12.00 -6.81 -11.24
CA ALA A 46 11.64 -6.78 -9.83
C ALA A 46 10.31 -6.05 -9.61
N ILE A 47 9.62 -6.39 -8.53
CA ILE A 47 8.44 -5.68 -8.02
C ILE A 47 8.69 -5.33 -6.55
N ALA A 48 8.57 -4.05 -6.21
CA ALA A 48 8.60 -3.62 -4.81
C ALA A 48 7.24 -3.85 -4.13
N VAL A 49 7.20 -4.43 -2.95
CA VAL A 49 5.95 -4.75 -2.24
C VAL A 49 5.94 -4.05 -0.90
N GLY A 50 4.98 -3.15 -0.70
CA GLY A 50 4.71 -2.52 0.58
C GLY A 50 3.33 -2.91 1.09
N ARG A 51 3.10 -2.81 2.39
CA ARG A 51 1.79 -3.08 3.00
C ARG A 51 1.34 -1.97 3.94
N ASP A 52 0.04 -1.82 4.13
CA ASP A 52 -0.50 -0.99 5.20
C ASP A 52 -0.43 -1.67 6.58
N GLY A 53 -0.96 -0.99 7.59
CA GLY A 53 -0.94 -1.41 9.00
C GLY A 53 -1.94 -2.50 9.38
N ARG A 54 -2.69 -3.08 8.43
CA ARG A 54 -3.68 -4.12 8.74
C ARG A 54 -3.04 -5.40 9.25
N LEU A 55 -3.75 -6.08 10.15
CA LEU A 55 -3.29 -7.31 10.79
C LEU A 55 -3.02 -8.45 9.78
N SER A 56 -3.78 -8.48 8.67
CA SER A 56 -3.60 -9.45 7.58
C SER A 56 -2.42 -9.12 6.65
N GLY A 57 -1.85 -7.91 6.76
CA GLY A 57 -0.81 -7.40 5.86
C GLY A 57 0.42 -8.31 5.76
N PRO A 58 1.05 -8.74 6.87
CA PRO A 58 2.24 -9.59 6.82
C PRO A 58 2.04 -10.90 6.04
N GLU A 59 0.93 -11.61 6.30
CA GLU A 59 0.63 -12.88 5.64
C GLU A 59 0.36 -12.69 4.14
N LEU A 60 -0.49 -11.72 3.78
CA LEU A 60 -0.86 -11.50 2.39
C LEU A 60 0.31 -10.94 1.56
N ALA A 61 1.15 -10.09 2.12
CA ALA A 61 2.35 -9.59 1.44
C ALA A 61 3.37 -10.72 1.19
N ALA A 62 3.61 -11.59 2.18
CA ALA A 62 4.47 -12.75 2.00
C ALA A 62 3.95 -13.67 0.89
N ALA A 63 2.65 -14.00 0.93
CA ALA A 63 2.02 -14.82 -0.10
C ALA A 63 2.10 -14.20 -1.50
N LEU A 64 1.90 -12.89 -1.61
CA LEU A 64 2.03 -12.16 -2.87
C LEU A 64 3.46 -12.27 -3.42
N MET A 65 4.47 -12.00 -2.58
CA MET A 65 5.87 -12.08 -2.96
C MET A 65 6.29 -13.48 -3.37
N ASP A 66 5.81 -14.51 -2.67
CA ASP A 66 6.01 -15.91 -3.08
C ASP A 66 5.46 -16.16 -4.48
N GLY A 67 4.24 -15.68 -4.75
CA GLY A 67 3.60 -15.76 -6.05
C GLY A 67 4.44 -15.10 -7.15
N ILE A 68 4.87 -13.87 -6.92
CA ILE A 68 5.67 -13.08 -7.88
C ILE A 68 6.96 -13.83 -8.24
N ARG A 69 7.67 -14.37 -7.25
CA ARG A 69 8.95 -15.06 -7.46
C ARG A 69 8.82 -16.35 -8.27
N LEU A 70 7.67 -17.02 -8.23
CA LEU A 70 7.38 -18.18 -9.09
C LEU A 70 7.42 -17.84 -10.59
N ALA A 71 7.27 -16.56 -10.97
CA ALA A 71 7.39 -16.09 -12.34
C ALA A 71 8.83 -15.76 -12.75
N GLY A 72 9.81 -15.86 -11.85
CA GLY A 72 11.18 -15.41 -12.08
C GLY A 72 11.40 -13.91 -11.86
N ILE A 73 10.46 -13.22 -11.21
CA ILE A 73 10.55 -11.80 -10.88
C ILE A 73 11.02 -11.63 -9.44
N ASP A 74 12.02 -10.78 -9.23
CA ASP A 74 12.53 -10.48 -7.90
C ASP A 74 11.51 -9.67 -7.09
N THR A 75 11.52 -9.83 -5.78
CA THR A 75 10.66 -9.06 -4.87
C THR A 75 11.52 -8.23 -3.93
N ILE A 76 11.10 -6.98 -3.73
CA ILE A 76 11.73 -6.05 -2.79
C ILE A 76 10.70 -5.71 -1.71
N ASP A 77 10.85 -6.26 -0.52
CA ASP A 77 9.97 -5.97 0.61
C ASP A 77 10.27 -4.57 1.17
N LEU A 78 9.26 -3.71 1.16
CA LEU A 78 9.32 -2.35 1.70
C LEU A 78 8.80 -2.29 3.14
N GLY A 79 8.26 -3.38 3.67
CA GLY A 79 7.64 -3.43 4.98
C GLY A 79 6.31 -2.67 5.05
N CYS A 80 6.04 -2.09 6.22
CA CYS A 80 4.81 -1.35 6.51
C CYS A 80 4.95 0.11 6.08
N VAL A 81 4.41 0.46 4.91
CA VAL A 81 4.56 1.80 4.31
C VAL A 81 3.25 2.28 3.69
N PRO A 82 2.99 3.60 3.65
CA PRO A 82 1.87 4.14 2.91
C PRO A 82 1.93 3.79 1.42
N THR A 83 0.77 3.64 0.79
CA THR A 83 0.64 3.44 -0.67
C THR A 83 1.53 4.38 -1.51
N PRO A 84 1.59 5.71 -1.28
CA PRO A 84 2.46 6.58 -2.08
C PRO A 84 3.96 6.32 -1.87
N VAL A 85 4.37 5.78 -0.73
CA VAL A 85 5.77 5.38 -0.50
C VAL A 85 6.13 4.14 -1.33
N ALA A 86 5.20 3.20 -1.50
CA ALA A 86 5.38 2.08 -2.42
C ALA A 86 5.53 2.55 -3.88
N TYR A 87 4.74 3.55 -4.29
CA TYR A 87 4.85 4.17 -5.62
C TYR A 87 6.18 4.89 -5.80
N PHE A 88 6.62 5.64 -4.78
CA PHE A 88 7.93 6.26 -4.77
C PHE A 88 9.05 5.21 -4.87
N ALA A 89 8.93 4.08 -4.17
CA ALA A 89 9.92 3.00 -4.22
C ALA A 89 10.11 2.45 -5.65
N ALA A 90 9.02 2.30 -6.42
CA ALA A 90 9.11 1.85 -7.81
C ALA A 90 10.04 2.73 -8.66
N HIS A 91 9.99 4.04 -8.43
CA HIS A 91 10.86 5.02 -9.08
C HIS A 91 12.26 5.03 -8.45
N GLN A 92 12.35 5.16 -7.12
CA GLN A 92 13.58 5.30 -6.37
C GLN A 92 14.53 4.11 -6.52
N LEU A 93 13.98 2.89 -6.62
CA LEU A 93 14.73 1.66 -6.78
C LEU A 93 14.93 1.28 -8.26
N GLY A 94 14.38 2.06 -9.20
CA GLY A 94 14.51 1.82 -10.63
C GLY A 94 13.85 0.54 -11.14
N CYS A 95 12.94 -0.07 -10.37
CA CYS A 95 12.23 -1.29 -10.78
C CYS A 95 10.93 -1.02 -11.55
N ALA A 96 10.44 0.24 -11.56
CA ALA A 96 9.24 0.71 -12.24
C ALA A 96 7.94 -0.07 -11.92
N SER A 97 7.97 -0.94 -10.91
CA SER A 97 6.86 -1.82 -10.58
C SER A 97 6.72 -1.95 -9.07
N CYS A 98 5.49 -1.84 -8.57
CA CYS A 98 5.21 -2.03 -7.16
C CYS A 98 3.80 -2.52 -6.88
N VAL A 99 3.61 -3.12 -5.71
CA VAL A 99 2.29 -3.44 -5.17
C VAL A 99 2.17 -2.88 -3.76
N ALA A 100 1.09 -2.15 -3.51
CA ALA A 100 0.65 -1.84 -2.15
C ALA A 100 -0.43 -2.84 -1.73
N VAL A 101 -0.12 -3.67 -0.72
CA VAL A 101 -1.07 -4.55 -0.04
C VAL A 101 -1.82 -3.71 0.98
N THR A 102 -3.04 -3.27 0.64
CA THR A 102 -3.78 -2.34 1.47
C THR A 102 -5.27 -2.49 1.31
N GLY A 103 -6.01 -2.36 2.42
CA GLY A 103 -7.47 -2.22 2.49
C GLY A 103 -8.00 -0.83 2.11
N SER A 104 -7.12 0.17 1.93
CA SER A 104 -7.49 1.58 1.87
C SER A 104 -8.28 1.99 3.13
N HIS A 105 -9.39 2.72 2.99
CA HIS A 105 -10.27 3.16 4.08
C HIS A 105 -11.35 2.12 4.49
N ASN A 106 -11.36 0.92 3.91
CA ASN A 106 -12.40 -0.09 4.20
C ASN A 106 -12.33 -0.61 5.65
N PRO A 107 -13.38 -1.29 6.17
CA PRO A 107 -13.35 -1.94 7.48
C PRO A 107 -12.17 -2.92 7.66
N PRO A 108 -11.75 -3.25 8.90
CA PRO A 108 -10.53 -4.02 9.20
C PRO A 108 -10.40 -5.37 8.48
N ASP A 109 -11.52 -6.05 8.22
CA ASP A 109 -11.59 -7.37 7.57
C ASP A 109 -11.37 -7.32 6.06
N TYR A 110 -11.27 -6.13 5.46
CA TYR A 110 -10.89 -5.95 4.06
C TYR A 110 -9.37 -5.85 3.89
N ASN A 111 -8.88 -6.38 2.78
CA ASN A 111 -7.55 -6.04 2.25
C ASN A 111 -7.60 -6.05 0.72
N GLY A 112 -6.46 -5.84 0.05
CA GLY A 112 -6.42 -5.74 -1.40
C GLY A 112 -5.06 -5.34 -1.95
N LEU A 113 -5.00 -5.13 -3.26
CA LEU A 113 -3.77 -4.88 -4.01
C LEU A 113 -3.95 -3.69 -4.95
N LYS A 114 -3.12 -2.66 -4.80
CA LYS A 114 -2.94 -1.59 -5.80
C LYS A 114 -1.62 -1.84 -6.52
N MET A 115 -1.64 -1.87 -7.84
CA MET A 115 -0.54 -2.46 -8.63
C MET A 115 -0.06 -1.50 -9.71
N VAL A 116 1.26 -1.38 -9.82
CA VAL A 116 1.96 -0.69 -10.90
C VAL A 116 2.94 -1.68 -11.53
N VAL A 117 2.95 -1.81 -12.86
CA VAL A 117 3.89 -2.69 -13.58
C VAL A 117 4.47 -1.96 -14.78
N GLY A 118 5.78 -1.75 -14.79
CA GLY A 118 6.49 -1.04 -15.86
C GLY A 118 6.05 0.42 -16.01
N GLY A 119 5.76 1.09 -14.91
CA GLY A 119 5.32 2.49 -14.86
C GLY A 119 3.82 2.69 -15.10
N GLU A 120 3.06 1.65 -15.46
CA GLU A 120 1.62 1.72 -15.66
C GLU A 120 0.87 1.29 -14.39
N THR A 121 0.00 2.16 -13.86
CA THR A 121 -1.00 1.78 -12.85
C THR A 121 -2.06 0.91 -13.50
N LEU A 122 -2.21 -0.32 -13.00
CA LEU A 122 -3.13 -1.29 -13.61
C LEU A 122 -4.59 -0.90 -13.34
N ALA A 123 -5.44 -1.03 -14.35
CA ALA A 123 -6.88 -0.79 -14.27
C ALA A 123 -7.65 -1.64 -15.28
N GLY A 124 -8.97 -1.73 -15.11
CA GLY A 124 -9.93 -2.30 -16.06
C GLY A 124 -9.52 -3.70 -16.55
N GLU A 125 -9.42 -3.82 -17.88
CA GLU A 125 -9.08 -5.08 -18.56
C GLU A 125 -7.72 -5.64 -18.14
N THR A 126 -6.74 -4.80 -17.78
CA THR A 126 -5.44 -5.30 -17.34
C THR A 126 -5.55 -6.06 -16.00
N ILE A 127 -6.43 -5.60 -15.10
CA ILE A 127 -6.73 -6.31 -13.84
C ILE A 127 -7.47 -7.62 -14.12
N GLN A 128 -8.47 -7.60 -15.01
CA GLN A 128 -9.19 -8.82 -15.42
C GLN A 128 -8.26 -9.83 -16.11
N GLY A 129 -7.29 -9.35 -16.88
CA GLY A 129 -6.27 -10.14 -17.55
C GLY A 129 -5.42 -10.96 -16.57
N ILE A 130 -5.14 -10.44 -15.36
CA ILE A 130 -4.44 -11.21 -14.32
C ILE A 130 -5.26 -12.44 -13.90
N ARG A 131 -6.57 -12.28 -13.69
CA ARG A 131 -7.46 -13.39 -13.35
C ARG A 131 -7.50 -14.44 -14.46
N GLN A 132 -7.76 -13.98 -15.69
CA GLN A 132 -7.86 -14.84 -16.87
C GLN A 132 -6.59 -15.64 -17.09
N ARG A 133 -5.43 -15.00 -16.96
CA ARG A 133 -4.11 -15.64 -17.00
C ARG A 133 -3.98 -16.78 -15.99
N VAL A 134 -4.33 -16.53 -14.74
CA VAL A 134 -4.21 -17.55 -13.67
C VAL A 134 -5.14 -18.73 -13.94
N GLU A 135 -6.36 -18.46 -14.39
CA GLU A 135 -7.35 -19.50 -14.71
C GLU A 135 -6.94 -20.32 -15.93
N ALA A 136 -6.40 -19.67 -16.97
CA ALA A 136 -5.90 -20.30 -18.19
C ALA A 136 -4.54 -20.99 -18.01
N LYS A 137 -3.88 -20.81 -16.86
CA LYS A 137 -2.50 -21.26 -16.59
C LYS A 137 -1.48 -20.71 -17.59
N ASP A 138 -1.72 -19.52 -18.16
CA ASP A 138 -0.74 -18.78 -18.95
C ASP A 138 0.26 -18.09 -18.02
N LEU A 139 1.08 -18.89 -17.34
CA LEU A 139 1.98 -18.42 -16.29
C LEU A 139 3.43 -18.57 -16.76
N ARG A 140 4.25 -17.59 -16.40
CA ARG A 140 5.71 -17.69 -16.53
C ARG A 140 6.27 -18.42 -15.33
N HIS A 141 7.39 -19.09 -15.52
CA HIS A 141 8.04 -19.87 -14.48
C HIS A 141 9.51 -19.48 -14.35
N GLY A 142 9.95 -19.30 -13.11
CA GLY A 142 11.32 -18.99 -12.76
C GLY A 142 11.50 -18.99 -11.25
N ALA A 143 12.66 -18.52 -10.80
CA ALA A 143 12.99 -18.40 -9.40
C ALA A 143 13.54 -16.99 -9.13
N GLY A 144 12.65 -16.06 -8.82
CA GLY A 144 13.03 -14.71 -8.40
C GLY A 144 13.66 -14.70 -7.00
N GLN A 145 14.51 -13.72 -6.75
CA GLN A 145 15.17 -13.49 -5.48
C GLN A 145 14.31 -12.59 -4.57
N ALA A 146 14.53 -12.74 -3.26
CA ALA A 146 13.91 -11.87 -2.26
C ALA A 146 14.97 -10.91 -1.71
N SER A 147 14.59 -9.64 -1.56
CA SER A 147 15.38 -8.59 -0.92
C SER A 147 14.45 -7.67 -0.13
N ALA A 148 15.00 -6.76 0.66
CA ALA A 148 14.25 -5.75 1.38
C ALA A 148 14.93 -4.38 1.21
N ALA A 149 14.14 -3.31 1.26
CA ALA A 149 14.63 -1.95 1.18
C ALA A 149 13.78 -1.00 2.04
N ASP A 150 14.44 -0.19 2.87
CA ASP A 150 13.81 0.95 3.52
C ASP A 150 14.02 2.20 2.66
N VAL A 151 12.92 2.72 2.10
CA VAL A 151 12.90 3.95 1.30
C VAL A 151 12.30 5.15 2.05
N GLY A 152 11.88 4.96 3.30
CA GLY A 152 11.26 6.00 4.13
C GLY A 152 12.14 7.26 4.26
N PRO A 153 13.42 7.12 4.66
CA PRO A 153 14.33 8.26 4.75
C PRO A 153 14.51 9.00 3.41
N ALA A 154 14.61 8.27 2.30
CA ALA A 154 14.76 8.87 0.97
C ALA A 154 13.48 9.61 0.53
N TYR A 155 12.30 9.06 0.84
CA TYR A 155 11.01 9.69 0.57
C TYR A 155 10.87 11.02 1.32
N LEU A 156 11.16 11.01 2.64
CA LEU A 156 11.13 12.19 3.49
C LEU A 156 12.09 13.27 2.99
N ALA A 157 13.35 12.88 2.73
CA ALA A 157 14.37 13.80 2.24
C ALA A 157 14.00 14.40 0.89
N ARG A 158 13.41 13.62 -0.03
CA ARG A 158 12.98 14.13 -1.34
C ARG A 158 11.92 15.23 -1.22
N ILE A 159 10.95 15.08 -0.32
CA ILE A 159 9.90 16.09 -0.10
C ILE A 159 10.49 17.31 0.63
N ALA A 160 11.21 17.07 1.72
CA ALA A 160 11.80 18.13 2.54
C ALA A 160 12.88 18.94 1.80
N ALA A 161 13.52 18.36 0.77
CA ALA A 161 14.47 19.07 -0.08
C ALA A 161 13.80 20.04 -1.06
N ASP A 162 12.50 19.93 -1.31
CA ASP A 162 11.77 20.68 -2.35
C ASP A 162 10.76 21.66 -1.74
N VAL A 163 10.03 21.22 -0.72
CA VAL A 163 9.06 22.06 -0.01
C VAL A 163 9.77 22.91 1.03
N ARG A 164 9.56 24.23 0.99
CA ARG A 164 10.04 25.18 2.02
C ARG A 164 8.86 25.98 2.56
N LEU A 165 8.59 25.84 3.85
CA LEU A 165 7.60 26.68 4.51
C LEU A 165 8.17 28.09 4.70
N ALA A 166 7.36 29.11 4.41
CA ALA A 166 7.75 30.51 4.61
C ALA A 166 7.86 30.88 6.09
N ARG A 167 7.18 30.13 6.97
CA ARG A 167 7.20 30.27 8.42
C ARG A 167 6.87 28.92 9.08
N PRO A 168 7.24 28.71 10.35
CA PRO A 168 6.72 27.60 11.14
C PRO A 168 5.19 27.65 11.24
N MET A 169 4.58 26.47 11.31
CA MET A 169 3.14 26.29 11.49
C MET A 169 2.87 25.25 12.57
N LYS A 170 1.79 25.43 13.33
CA LYS A 170 1.28 24.39 14.22
C LYS A 170 0.14 23.64 13.53
N VAL A 171 0.26 22.32 13.39
CA VAL A 171 -0.65 21.48 12.59
C VAL A 171 -1.16 20.33 13.45
N VAL A 172 -2.46 20.05 13.38
CA VAL A 172 -3.02 18.81 13.91
C VAL A 172 -2.87 17.73 12.85
N VAL A 173 -2.39 16.54 13.21
CA VAL A 173 -2.26 15.41 12.26
C VAL A 173 -3.01 14.23 12.83
N ASP A 174 -4.13 13.91 12.20
CA ASP A 174 -4.91 12.71 12.50
C ASP A 174 -4.63 11.61 11.48
N CYS A 175 -4.11 10.47 11.95
CA CYS A 175 -3.84 9.32 11.11
C CYS A 175 -4.86 8.18 11.26
N GLY A 176 -5.84 8.29 12.17
CA GLY A 176 -6.85 7.25 12.42
C GLY A 176 -6.28 5.85 12.64
N ASN A 177 -5.12 5.74 13.28
CA ASN A 177 -4.31 4.52 13.44
C ASN A 177 -3.85 3.84 12.13
N GLY A 178 -4.05 4.50 10.99
CA GLY A 178 -3.61 4.04 9.69
C GLY A 178 -2.10 4.19 9.47
N VAL A 179 -1.62 3.59 8.39
CA VAL A 179 -0.18 3.54 8.05
C VAL A 179 0.46 4.93 7.82
N ALA A 180 -0.35 5.97 7.58
CA ALA A 180 0.14 7.35 7.48
C ALA A 180 0.88 7.80 8.74
N GLY A 181 0.51 7.30 9.92
CA GLY A 181 1.16 7.61 11.19
C GLY A 181 2.64 7.20 11.24
N GLY A 182 3.05 6.23 10.42
CA GLY A 182 4.44 5.81 10.29
C GLY A 182 5.35 6.77 9.51
N ILE A 183 4.81 7.84 8.88
CA ILE A 183 5.63 8.77 8.10
C ILE A 183 5.19 10.24 8.17
N ALA A 184 3.88 10.52 8.28
CA ALA A 184 3.35 11.88 8.20
C ALA A 184 3.85 12.77 9.35
N PRO A 185 3.88 12.32 10.62
CA PRO A 185 4.41 13.14 11.70
C PRO A 185 5.90 13.45 11.56
N GLU A 186 6.69 12.53 11.00
CA GLU A 186 8.10 12.77 10.73
C GLU A 186 8.29 13.78 9.59
N LEU A 187 7.49 13.64 8.52
CA LEU A 187 7.51 14.57 7.39
C LEU A 187 7.20 16.00 7.81
N PHE A 188 6.09 16.21 8.55
CA PHE A 188 5.72 17.57 8.93
C PHE A 188 6.72 18.20 9.91
N ARG A 189 7.33 17.41 10.81
CA ARG A 189 8.45 17.89 11.64
C ARG A 189 9.66 18.28 10.78
N ALA A 190 10.02 17.48 9.77
CA ALA A 190 11.12 17.78 8.87
C ALA A 190 10.88 19.07 8.05
N LEU A 191 9.62 19.42 7.79
CA LEU A 191 9.22 20.68 7.16
C LEU A 191 9.22 21.88 8.12
N GLY A 192 9.45 21.66 9.42
CA GLY A 192 9.49 22.70 10.44
C GLY A 192 8.15 22.97 11.14
N CYS A 193 7.17 22.07 11.03
CA CYS A 193 5.91 22.19 11.76
C CYS A 193 6.03 21.74 13.22
N GLN A 194 5.26 22.39 14.09
CA GLN A 194 4.91 21.89 15.41
C GLN A 194 3.64 21.03 15.28
N LEU A 195 3.57 19.88 15.95
CA LEU A 195 2.47 18.93 15.76
C LEU A 195 1.63 18.74 17.00
N VAL A 196 0.32 18.63 16.78
CA VAL A 196 -0.64 17.97 17.67
C VAL A 196 -1.00 16.65 17.00
N GLU A 197 -0.48 15.54 17.49
CA GLU A 197 -0.74 14.22 16.90
C GLU A 197 -2.01 13.60 17.46
N LEU A 198 -2.89 13.15 16.57
CA LEU A 198 -4.05 12.34 16.88
C LEU A 198 -3.88 10.97 16.22
N PHE A 199 -4.00 9.91 17.02
CA PHE A 199 -4.08 8.54 16.55
C PHE A 199 -2.97 8.14 15.55
N CYS A 200 -1.75 8.65 15.73
CA CYS A 200 -0.60 8.43 14.84
C CYS A 200 0.13 7.09 15.06
N ALA A 201 -0.15 6.39 16.17
CA ALA A 201 0.34 5.02 16.34
C ALA A 201 -0.41 4.09 15.38
N VAL A 202 0.35 3.40 14.52
CA VAL A 202 -0.20 2.43 13.56
C VAL A 202 -0.78 1.23 14.31
N ASP A 203 -2.09 1.03 14.20
CA ASP A 203 -2.82 -0.09 14.81
C ASP A 203 -3.93 -0.56 13.86
N GLY A 204 -3.77 -1.77 13.32
CA GLY A 204 -4.71 -2.39 12.37
C GLY A 204 -6.07 -2.76 12.95
N ASN A 205 -6.29 -2.59 14.26
CA ASN A 205 -7.62 -2.70 14.89
C ASN A 205 -8.45 -1.42 14.72
N PHE A 206 -7.82 -0.29 14.37
CA PHE A 206 -8.45 1.04 14.26
C PHE A 206 -9.32 1.40 15.49
N PRO A 207 -8.75 1.42 16.71
CA PRO A 207 -9.52 1.44 17.96
C PRO A 207 -10.24 2.77 18.27
N ASN A 208 -9.94 3.85 17.54
CA ASN A 208 -10.50 5.18 17.80
C ASN A 208 -11.66 5.48 16.84
N HIS A 209 -11.33 5.84 15.60
CA HIS A 209 -12.27 5.91 14.49
C HIS A 209 -11.63 5.28 13.26
N HIS A 210 -12.44 4.95 12.25
CA HIS A 210 -11.88 4.44 10.99
C HIS A 210 -11.08 5.55 10.28
N PRO A 211 -9.95 5.22 9.61
CA PRO A 211 -9.15 6.20 8.87
C PRO A 211 -9.80 6.53 7.51
N ASP A 212 -11.02 7.07 7.55
CA ASP A 212 -11.82 7.48 6.40
C ASP A 212 -12.23 8.96 6.56
N PRO A 213 -11.38 9.90 6.12
CA PRO A 213 -11.66 11.34 6.24
C PRO A 213 -12.76 11.82 5.28
N SER A 214 -13.31 10.96 4.41
CA SER A 214 -14.47 11.33 3.58
C SER A 214 -15.78 11.44 4.37
N LYS A 215 -15.76 10.90 5.59
CA LYS A 215 -16.88 10.86 6.53
C LYS A 215 -16.69 11.93 7.61
N PRO A 216 -17.55 12.97 7.67
CA PRO A 216 -17.41 14.05 8.65
C PRO A 216 -17.38 13.59 10.11
N GLU A 217 -18.02 12.46 10.44
CA GLU A 217 -17.99 11.87 11.78
C GLU A 217 -16.58 11.43 12.21
N ASN A 218 -15.70 11.06 11.28
CA ASN A 218 -14.30 10.69 11.57
C ASN A 218 -13.38 11.91 11.73
N LEU A 219 -13.89 13.13 11.53
CA LEU A 219 -13.14 14.38 11.67
C LEU A 219 -13.45 15.11 12.98
N GLN A 220 -14.33 14.58 13.83
CA GLN A 220 -14.79 15.29 15.02
C GLN A 220 -13.68 15.53 16.05
N ASP A 221 -12.75 14.60 16.21
CA ASP A 221 -11.60 14.78 17.12
C ASP A 221 -10.57 15.76 16.54
N LEU A 222 -10.36 15.76 15.22
CA LEU A 222 -9.54 16.75 14.52
C LEU A 222 -10.11 18.17 14.69
N ILE A 223 -11.42 18.34 14.48
CA ILE A 223 -12.13 19.62 14.67
C ILE A 223 -12.02 20.08 16.13
N ARG A 224 -12.19 19.17 17.08
CA ARG A 224 -12.06 19.48 18.51
C ARG A 224 -10.63 19.90 18.85
N ALA A 225 -9.62 19.21 18.35
CA ALA A 225 -8.23 19.56 18.58
C ALA A 225 -7.86 20.94 17.99
N LEU A 226 -8.46 21.34 16.87
CA LEU A 226 -8.30 22.70 16.32
C LEU A 226 -8.96 23.77 17.20
N HIS A 227 -10.05 23.44 17.87
CA HIS A 227 -10.71 24.35 18.81
C HIS A 227 -9.95 24.46 20.14
N ASP A 228 -9.41 23.34 20.64
CA ASP A 228 -8.81 23.24 21.97
C ASP A 228 -7.31 23.56 21.99
N THR A 229 -6.72 23.82 20.82
CA THR A 229 -5.30 24.18 20.68
C THR A 229 -5.15 25.44 19.83
N ASP A 230 -3.94 25.99 19.79
CA ASP A 230 -3.52 27.07 18.89
C ASP A 230 -3.02 26.55 17.53
N ALA A 231 -3.37 25.31 17.16
CA ALA A 231 -3.06 24.78 15.83
C ALA A 231 -3.85 25.54 14.74
N GLU A 232 -3.20 25.75 13.60
CA GLU A 232 -3.72 26.61 12.53
C GLU A 232 -4.52 25.84 11.48
N ILE A 233 -4.22 24.54 11.32
CA ILE A 233 -4.84 23.64 10.35
C ILE A 233 -4.74 22.19 10.84
N GLY A 234 -5.71 21.37 10.44
CA GLY A 234 -5.77 19.94 10.68
C GLY A 234 -5.93 19.17 9.38
#